data_AF-A0A1V4J6K9-F1
#
_entry.id   AF-A0A1V4J6K9-F1
#
_cell.length_a   1.000
_cell.length_b   1.000
_cell.length_c   1.000
_cell.angle_alpha   90.00
_cell.angle_beta   90.00
_cell.angle_gamma   90.00
#
_symmetry.space_group_name_H-M   'P 1'
#
loop_
_entity.id
_entity.type
_entity.pdbx_description
1 polymer ?
#
loop_
_entity_poly.entity_id
_entity_poly.type
_entity_poly.pdbx_seq_one_letter_code
_entity_poly.pdbx_strand_id
1 'polypeptide(L)'
;MATITDRLVGFCLVAFSLLLFVYYTFWIVILPFIDSDYGIHRYFLPREFAVIIPVVAGLVLLLFIGIFIMVVMWKSKKPAQKSD
;
A
#
# COMPACT_ATOMS: atom_id res chain seq x y z
N MET A 1 -8.60 27.88 5.82
CA MET A 1 -8.69 27.64 4.36
C MET A 1 -7.50 26.80 3.96
N ALA A 2 -7.69 25.72 3.19
CA ALA A 2 -6.56 24.97 2.63
C ALA A 2 -5.81 25.87 1.64
N THR A 3 -4.48 25.88 1.73
CA THR A 3 -3.59 26.64 0.84
C THR A 3 -3.72 26.09 -0.58
N ILE A 4 -3.46 26.90 -1.62
CA ILE A 4 -3.48 26.45 -3.02
C ILE A 4 -2.62 25.20 -3.23
N THR A 5 -1.48 25.13 -2.54
CA THR A 5 -0.59 23.96 -2.52
C THR A 5 -1.28 22.70 -2.01
N ASP A 6 -2.04 22.79 -0.90
CA ASP A 6 -2.74 21.64 -0.32
C ASP A 6 -3.78 21.07 -1.29
N ARG A 7 -4.46 21.96 -2.04
CA ARG A 7 -5.44 21.57 -3.06
C ARG A 7 -4.78 20.89 -4.26
N LEU A 8 -3.62 21.39 -4.70
CA LEU A 8 -2.86 20.78 -5.80
C LEU A 8 -2.34 19.40 -5.42
N VAL A 9 -1.78 19.25 -4.22
CA VAL A 9 -1.32 17.94 -3.72
C VAL A 9 -2.48 16.96 -3.64
N GLY A 10 -3.62 17.39 -3.09
CA GLY A 10 -4.82 16.56 -3.04
C GLY A 10 -5.28 16.12 -4.44
N PHE A 11 -5.30 17.03 -5.42
CA PHE A 11 -5.64 16.69 -6.80
C PHE A 11 -4.66 15.68 -7.41
N CYS A 12 -3.35 15.88 -7.23
CA CYS A 12 -2.33 14.95 -7.71
C CYS A 12 -2.49 13.56 -7.08
N LEU A 13 -2.75 13.47 -5.77
CA LEU A 13 -2.97 12.21 -5.08
C LEU A 13 -4.22 11.49 -5.60
N VAL A 14 -5.32 12.22 -5.83
CA VAL A 14 -6.56 11.65 -6.39
C VAL A 14 -6.34 11.16 -7.81
N ALA A 15 -5.72 11.97 -8.68
CA ALA A 15 -5.43 11.59 -10.06
C ALA A 15 -4.50 10.36 -10.12
N PHE A 16 -3.45 10.34 -9.31
CA PHE A 16 -2.55 9.21 -9.20
C PHE A 16 -3.25 7.95 -8.68
N SER A 17 -4.07 8.09 -7.64
CA SER A 17 -4.89 6.99 -7.10
C SER A 17 -5.84 6.43 -8.15
N LEU A 18 -6.49 7.30 -8.94
CA LEU A 18 -7.39 6.90 -10.01
C LEU A 18 -6.65 6.10 -11.09
N LEU A 19 -5.46 6.53 -11.50
CA LEU A 19 -4.63 5.80 -12.47
C LEU A 19 -4.27 4.40 -11.95
N LEU A 20 -3.82 4.31 -10.69
CA LEU A 20 -3.52 3.02 -10.06
C LEU A 20 -4.76 2.13 -9.99
N PHE A 21 -5.90 2.68 -9.58
CA PHE A 21 -7.17 1.97 -9.48
C PHE A 21 -7.60 1.39 -10.83
N VAL A 22 -7.54 2.19 -11.89
CA VAL A 22 -7.86 1.72 -13.25
C VAL A 22 -6.89 0.62 -13.66
N TYR A 23 -5.58 0.83 -13.53
CA TYR A 23 -4.58 -0.18 -13.89
C TYR A 23 -4.82 -1.51 -13.17
N TYR A 24 -5.04 -1.47 -11.84
CA TYR A 24 -5.30 -2.67 -11.04
C TYR A 24 -6.65 -3.32 -11.37
N THR A 25 -7.68 -2.53 -11.69
CA THR A 25 -8.99 -3.06 -12.10
C THR A 25 -8.87 -3.82 -13.41
N PHE A 26 -8.20 -3.25 -14.41
CA PHE A 26 -7.94 -3.96 -15.66
C PHE A 26 -7.11 -5.22 -15.42
N TRP A 27 -6.12 -5.14 -14.54
CA TRP A 27 -5.24 -6.26 -14.26
C TRP A 27 -5.94 -7.44 -13.55
N ILE A 28 -6.74 -7.16 -12.52
CA ILE A 28 -7.41 -8.20 -11.72
C ILE A 28 -8.71 -8.67 -12.39
N VAL A 29 -9.53 -7.73 -12.84
CA VAL A 29 -10.91 -8.02 -13.27
C VAL A 29 -10.98 -8.34 -14.74
N ILE A 30 -10.26 -7.62 -15.61
CA ILE A 30 -10.44 -7.73 -17.06
C ILE A 30 -9.49 -8.76 -17.67
N LEU A 31 -8.21 -8.77 -17.27
CA LEU A 31 -7.20 -9.71 -17.76
C LEU A 31 -7.58 -11.22 -17.66
N PRO A 32 -8.30 -11.74 -16.64
CA PRO A 32 -8.78 -13.15 -16.67
C PRO A 32 -9.67 -13.51 -17.86
N PHE A 33 -10.32 -12.54 -18.49
CA PHE A 33 -11.25 -12.79 -19.58
C PHE A 33 -10.62 -12.59 -20.97
N ILE A 34 -9.31 -12.31 -21.05
CA ILE A 34 -8.59 -12.12 -22.31
C ILE A 34 -7.61 -13.26 -22.50
N ASP A 35 -7.58 -13.83 -23.71
CA ASP A 35 -6.68 -14.95 -24.03
C ASP A 35 -5.21 -14.55 -23.94
N SER A 36 -4.38 -15.52 -23.55
CA SER A 36 -2.94 -15.37 -23.37
C SER A 36 -2.16 -15.02 -24.64
N ASP A 37 -2.73 -15.25 -25.83
CA ASP A 37 -2.11 -14.95 -27.12
C ASP A 37 -2.09 -13.44 -27.45
N TYR A 38 -2.85 -12.63 -26.73
CA TYR A 38 -2.85 -11.19 -26.94
C TYR A 38 -1.64 -10.53 -26.25
N GLY A 39 -0.90 -9.71 -27.01
CA GLY A 39 0.29 -8.98 -26.54
C GLY A 39 0.06 -8.02 -25.38
N ILE A 40 -1.21 -7.79 -24.99
CA ILE A 40 -1.57 -7.02 -23.80
C ILE A 40 -0.95 -7.60 -22.53
N HIS A 41 -0.73 -8.93 -22.48
CA HIS A 41 -0.13 -9.64 -21.34
C HIS A 41 1.30 -9.17 -21.04
N ARG A 42 1.97 -8.47 -21.97
CA ARG A 42 3.30 -7.87 -21.73
C ARG A 42 3.24 -6.57 -20.94
N TYR A 43 2.10 -5.88 -20.92
CA TYR A 43 1.92 -4.64 -20.15
C TYR A 43 1.47 -4.90 -18.71
N PHE A 44 1.08 -6.15 -18.40
CA PHE A 44 0.67 -6.60 -17.08
C PHE A 44 1.70 -7.59 -16.54
N LEU A 45 1.97 -7.53 -15.23
CA LEU A 45 2.77 -8.58 -14.61
C LEU A 45 1.98 -9.90 -14.62
N PRO A 46 2.67 -11.05 -14.48
CA PRO A 46 2.01 -12.34 -14.30
C PRO A 46 0.95 -12.27 -13.20
N ARG A 47 -0.17 -12.97 -13.41
CA ARG A 47 -1.37 -12.93 -12.56
C ARG A 47 -1.07 -13.11 -11.07
N GLU A 48 -0.09 -13.95 -10.74
CA GLU A 48 0.31 -14.26 -9.38
C GLU A 48 0.69 -12.97 -8.60
N PHE A 49 1.32 -12.02 -9.27
CA PHE A 49 1.72 -10.75 -8.65
C PHE A 49 0.54 -9.87 -8.25
N ALA A 50 -0.61 -9.99 -8.91
CA ALA A 50 -1.80 -9.23 -8.56
C ALA A 50 -2.32 -9.57 -7.15
N VAL A 51 -2.04 -10.79 -6.67
CA VAL A 51 -2.38 -11.25 -5.31
C VAL A 51 -1.19 -11.06 -4.36
N ILE A 52 0.02 -11.35 -4.83
CA ILE A 52 1.23 -11.26 -3.98
C ILE A 52 1.48 -9.83 -3.51
N ILE A 53 1.29 -8.80 -4.36
CA ILE A 53 1.58 -7.41 -4.00
C ILE A 53 0.73 -6.94 -2.79
N PRO A 54 -0.62 -7.08 -2.79
CA PRO A 54 -1.43 -6.76 -1.61
C PRO A 54 -1.02 -7.54 -0.35
N VAL A 55 -0.72 -8.83 -0.49
CA VAL A 55 -0.34 -9.69 0.64
C VAL A 55 0.98 -9.23 1.26
N VAL A 56 1.99 -8.98 0.44
CA VAL A 56 3.29 -8.49 0.90
C VAL A 56 3.16 -7.10 1.51
N ALA A 57 2.38 -6.20 0.90
CA ALA A 57 2.13 -4.88 1.46
C ALA A 57 1.47 -4.96 2.85
N GLY A 58 0.47 -5.84 3.01
CA GLY A 58 -0.17 -6.10 4.30
C GLY A 58 0.79 -6.69 5.33
N LEU A 59 1.65 -7.64 4.93
CA LEU A 59 2.64 -8.25 5.81
C LEU A 59 3.68 -7.22 6.27
N VAL A 60 4.18 -6.38 5.37
CA VAL A 60 5.11 -5.29 5.69
C VAL A 60 4.47 -4.30 6.65
N LEU A 61 3.22 -3.91 6.42
CA LEU A 61 2.48 -3.03 7.33
C LEU A 61 2.32 -3.66 8.71
N LEU A 62 1.99 -4.95 8.78
CA LEU A 62 1.83 -5.68 10.03
C LEU A 62 3.15 -5.77 10.81
N LEU A 63 4.25 -6.06 10.12
CA LEU A 63 5.59 -6.05 10.71
C LEU A 63 5.96 -4.65 11.22
N PHE A 64 5.67 -3.61 10.45
CA PHE A 64 5.90 -2.23 10.85
C PHE A 64 5.14 -1.87 12.13
N ILE A 65 3.87 -2.24 12.22
CA ILE A 65 3.05 -2.05 13.43
C ILE A 65 3.63 -2.84 14.61
N GLY A 66 4.03 -4.09 14.40
CA GLY A 66 4.64 -4.93 15.43
C GLY A 66 5.93 -4.33 15.99
N ILE A 67 6.83 -3.86 15.11
CA ILE A 67 8.07 -3.18 15.49
C ILE A 67 7.75 -1.89 16.25
N PHE A 68 6.80 -1.09 15.75
CA PHE A 68 6.39 0.15 16.41
C PHE A 68 5.92 -0.10 17.85
N ILE A 69 5.05 -1.09 18.06
CA ILE A 69 4.57 -1.49 19.39
C ILE A 69 5.74 -1.94 20.27
N MET A 70 6.63 -2.79 19.75
CA MET A 70 7.80 -3.28 20.49
C MET A 70 8.70 -2.12 20.96
N VAL A 71 8.98 -1.16 20.07
CA VAL A 71 9.79 0.03 20.37
C VAL A 71 9.12 0.90 21.44
N VAL A 72 7.81 1.14 21.32
CA VAL A 72 7.04 1.93 22.31
C VAL A 72 7.05 1.24 23.66
N MET A 73 6.80 -0.07 23.73
CA MET A 73 6.82 -0.83 24.97
C MET A 73 8.21 -0.84 25.62
N TRP A 74 9.27 -0.98 24.84
CA TRP A 74 10.64 -0.93 25.36
C TRP A 74 10.95 0.44 25.96
N LYS A 75 10.57 1.52 25.30
CA LYS A 75 10.79 2.89 25.78
C LYS A 75 9.97 3.21 27.02
N SER A 76 8.79 2.62 27.17
CA SER A 76 7.91 2.77 28.34
C SER A 76 8.39 1.97 29.56
N LYS A 77 9.27 0.97 29.40
CA LYS A 77 9.92 0.26 30.51
C LYS A 77 11.11 1.05 31.10
N LYS A 78 10.97 2.36 31.33
CA LYS A 78 11.84 3.04 32.30
C LYS A 78 11.31 2.69 33.70
N PRO A 79 12.15 2.21 34.63
CA PRO A 79 11.69 1.84 35.96
C PRO A 79 11.07 3.08 36.61
N ALA A 80 9.88 2.92 37.17
CA ALA A 80 9.43 3.83 38.22
C ALA A 80 10.52 3.83 39.28
N GLN A 81 11.30 4.91 39.32
CA GLN A 81 12.20 5.22 40.42
C GLN A 81 11.28 5.26 41.65
N LYS A 82 11.28 4.16 42.42
CA LYS A 82 10.66 4.15 43.74
C LYS A 82 11.36 5.27 44.51
N SER A 83 10.60 6.32 44.82
CA SER A 83 10.94 7.23 45.89
C SER A 83 10.96 6.41 47.18
N ASP A 84 12.16 6.15 47.69
CA ASP A 84 12.41 5.96 49.12
C ASP A 84 13.39 7.07 49.53
#